data_AF-A0A6I6JHJ0-F1
#
_entry.id   AF-A0A6I6JHJ0-F1
#
_cell.length_a   1.000
_cell.length_b   1.000
_cell.length_c   1.000
_cell.angle_alpha   90.00
_cell.angle_beta   90.00
_cell.angle_gamma   90.00
#
_symmetry.space_group_name_H-M   'P 1'
#
loop_
_entity.id
_entity.type
_entity.pdbx_description
1 polymer ?
#
loop_
_entity_poly.entity_id
_entity_poly.type
_entity_poly.pdbx_seq_one_letter_code
_entity_poly.pdbx_strand_id
1 'polypeptide(L)'
;MSNILAEMERSREEVSYTTLFKEHSKLIYKLIHNFVKAKNINLQNSEVDDIFQEVALKIFKNDYISKYNSEKSSFITWLNIICRTTAIDYYRKKLRWMEAILSERHPARTFQTVDAVLFSLPAGVLTGRQTEVITLLFKEGLETGEVAQRLGITNRTVRSLKFQALERLRDHYGASAPIHAPRTAETQRRKVS
;
A
#
# COMPACT_ATOMS: atom_id res chain seq x y z
N MET A 1 23.34 -15.10 6.13
CA MET A 1 21.92 -14.90 6.55
C MET A 1 21.72 -15.18 8.05
N SER A 2 22.78 -15.20 8.86
CA SER A 2 22.74 -15.81 10.21
C SER A 2 22.89 -14.81 11.37
N ASN A 3 23.38 -13.59 11.14
CA ASN A 3 23.59 -12.61 12.22
C ASN A 3 22.33 -11.83 12.62
N ILE A 4 21.37 -11.64 11.72
CA ILE A 4 20.25 -10.71 11.95
C ILE A 4 19.27 -11.23 13.00
N LEU A 5 18.93 -12.53 12.98
CA LEU A 5 18.06 -13.10 14.02
C LEU A 5 18.75 -13.09 15.38
N ALA A 6 20.07 -13.36 15.42
CA ALA A 6 20.86 -13.35 16.65
C ALA A 6 21.03 -11.92 17.23
N GLU A 7 21.12 -10.89 16.38
CA GLU A 7 21.19 -9.49 16.81
C GLU A 7 19.82 -8.96 17.26
N MET A 8 18.75 -9.33 16.54
CA MET A 8 17.37 -8.92 16.85
C MET A 8 16.85 -9.54 18.17
N GLU A 9 17.43 -10.66 18.59
CA GLU A 9 17.01 -11.40 19.78
C GLU A 9 17.86 -11.07 21.02
N ARG A 10 19.02 -10.41 20.86
CA ARG A 10 19.98 -10.19 21.96
C ARG A 10 19.98 -8.79 22.58
N SER A 11 19.32 -7.80 21.97
CA SER A 11 19.27 -6.43 22.53
C SER A 11 17.88 -5.80 22.35
N ARG A 12 17.02 -5.98 23.35
CA ARG A 12 15.78 -5.19 23.50
C ARG A 12 16.04 -3.71 23.84
N GLU A 13 17.29 -3.32 24.00
CA GLU A 13 17.73 -1.95 24.21
C GLU A 13 18.59 -1.51 23.00
N GLU A 14 18.08 -0.52 22.26
CA GLU A 14 18.74 0.15 21.13
C GLU A 14 19.13 -0.70 19.90
N VAL A 15 18.13 -1.16 19.14
CA VAL A 15 18.35 -1.41 17.71
C VAL A 15 18.64 -0.07 17.03
N SER A 16 19.90 0.24 16.81
CA SER A 16 20.29 1.49 16.17
C SER A 16 19.87 1.47 14.70
N TYR A 17 18.91 2.33 14.35
CA TYR A 17 18.46 2.56 12.97
C TYR A 17 19.64 2.77 12.00
N THR A 18 20.72 3.38 12.49
CA THR A 18 21.94 3.58 11.71
C THR A 18 22.57 2.26 11.24
N THR A 19 22.65 1.25 12.10
CA THR A 19 23.16 -0.08 11.76
C THR A 19 22.24 -0.76 10.74
N LEU A 20 20.92 -0.71 10.97
CA LEU A 20 19.93 -1.27 10.05
C LEU A 20 20.11 -0.72 8.63
N PHE A 21 20.13 0.61 8.48
CA PHE A 21 20.25 1.22 7.16
C PHE A 21 21.64 1.00 6.57
N LYS A 22 22.72 1.04 7.36
CA LYS A 22 24.07 0.76 6.87
C LYS A 22 24.17 -0.63 6.23
N GLU A 23 23.53 -1.63 6.80
CA GLU A 23 23.58 -3.01 6.30
C GLU A 23 22.55 -3.29 5.19
N HIS A 24 21.39 -2.66 5.25
CA HIS A 24 20.26 -2.99 4.37
C HIS A 24 19.97 -1.97 3.27
N SER A 25 20.70 -0.86 3.18
CA SER A 25 20.49 0.15 2.13
C SER A 25 20.47 -0.47 0.72
N LYS A 26 21.49 -1.28 0.40
CA LYS A 26 21.59 -1.96 -0.92
C LYS A 26 20.38 -2.86 -1.20
N LEU A 27 19.85 -3.52 -0.17
CA LEU A 27 18.66 -4.35 -0.30
C LEU A 27 17.42 -3.49 -0.57
N ILE A 28 17.24 -2.39 0.17
CA ILE A 28 16.10 -1.47 -0.03
C ILE A 28 16.11 -0.91 -1.46
N TYR A 29 17.25 -0.40 -1.93
CA TYR A 29 17.41 0.06 -3.30
C TYR A 29 17.04 -1.04 -4.31
N LYS A 30 17.55 -2.26 -4.12
CA LYS A 30 17.22 -3.40 -4.98
C LYS A 30 15.72 -3.70 -4.99
N LEU A 31 15.04 -3.65 -3.84
CA LEU A 31 13.60 -3.89 -3.74
C LEU A 31 12.79 -2.81 -4.48
N ILE A 32 13.17 -1.53 -4.34
CA ILE A 32 12.54 -0.42 -5.05
C ILE A 32 12.73 -0.58 -6.57
N HIS A 33 13.97 -0.76 -7.04
CA HIS A 33 14.26 -0.96 -8.47
C HIS A 33 13.53 -2.16 -9.06
N ASN A 34 13.51 -3.30 -8.35
CA ASN A 34 12.80 -4.49 -8.81
C ASN A 34 11.30 -4.22 -8.97
N PHE A 35 10.70 -3.48 -8.03
CA PHE A 35 9.29 -3.14 -8.11
C PHE A 35 9.00 -2.19 -9.27
N VAL A 36 9.78 -1.12 -9.41
CA VAL A 36 9.66 -0.11 -10.48
C VAL A 36 9.77 -0.77 -11.85
N LYS A 37 10.79 -1.62 -12.04
CA LYS A 37 10.98 -2.40 -13.27
C LYS A 37 9.83 -3.36 -13.54
N ALA A 38 9.38 -4.11 -12.53
CA ALA A 38 8.27 -5.06 -12.68
C ALA A 38 6.93 -4.39 -13.01
N LYS A 39 6.77 -3.10 -12.66
CA LYS A 39 5.58 -2.30 -12.96
C LYS A 39 5.75 -1.38 -14.16
N ASN A 40 6.88 -1.46 -14.87
CA ASN A 40 7.21 -0.60 -16.00
C ASN A 40 7.06 0.89 -15.67
N ILE A 41 7.38 1.26 -14.42
CA ILE A 41 7.34 2.64 -13.95
C ILE A 41 8.65 3.30 -14.34
N ASN A 42 8.60 4.49 -14.96
CA ASN A 42 9.79 5.25 -15.30
C ASN A 42 10.13 6.24 -14.18
N LEU A 43 11.18 5.94 -13.42
CA LEU A 43 11.76 6.79 -12.39
C LEU A 43 13.25 7.05 -12.69
N GLN A 44 13.68 8.28 -12.48
CA GLN A 44 15.09 8.64 -12.46
C GLN A 44 15.74 8.11 -11.17
N ASN A 45 17.07 7.96 -11.17
CA ASN A 45 17.80 7.51 -9.99
C ASN A 45 17.59 8.43 -8.77
N SER A 46 17.52 9.75 -8.98
CA SER A 46 17.21 10.70 -7.91
C SER A 46 15.83 10.47 -7.28
N GLU A 47 14.84 10.05 -8.07
CA GLU A 47 13.50 9.72 -7.55
C GLU A 47 13.53 8.42 -6.74
N VAL A 48 14.40 7.48 -7.09
CA VAL A 48 14.62 6.26 -6.29
C VAL A 48 15.30 6.61 -4.97
N ASP A 49 16.23 7.55 -4.96
CA ASP A 49 16.86 8.07 -3.74
C ASP A 49 15.83 8.74 -2.83
N ASP A 50 14.91 9.54 -3.38
CA ASP A 50 13.81 10.14 -2.62
C ASP A 50 12.91 9.06 -1.98
N ILE A 51 12.53 8.04 -2.74
CA ILE A 51 11.73 6.91 -2.23
C ILE A 51 12.48 6.18 -1.12
N PHE A 52 13.79 5.95 -1.28
CA PHE A 52 14.62 5.34 -0.24
C PHE A 52 14.59 6.16 1.05
N GLN A 53 14.75 7.48 0.96
CA GLN A 53 14.68 8.37 2.12
C GLN A 53 13.30 8.32 2.78
N GLU A 54 12.21 8.29 2.00
CA GLU A 54 10.87 8.18 2.54
C GLU A 54 10.61 6.82 3.22
N VAL A 55 11.15 5.73 2.67
CA VAL A 55 11.14 4.40 3.33
C VAL A 55 11.85 4.48 4.68
N ALA A 56 13.03 5.09 4.73
CA ALA A 56 13.79 5.22 5.96
C ALA A 56 13.03 6.03 7.02
N LEU A 57 12.45 7.17 6.61
CA LEU A 57 11.62 8.01 7.48
C LEU A 57 10.36 7.28 7.95
N LYS A 58 9.69 6.49 7.10
CA LYS A 58 8.51 5.71 7.50
C LYS A 58 8.85 4.65 8.53
N ILE A 59 9.99 3.97 8.40
CA ILE A 59 10.45 2.97 9.36
C ILE A 59 10.75 3.62 10.71
N PHE A 60 11.45 4.76 10.70
CA PHE A 60 11.80 5.51 11.91
C PHE A 60 10.58 6.13 12.61
N LYS A 61 9.80 6.96 11.90
CA LYS A 61 8.69 7.72 12.49
C LYS A 61 7.58 6.83 13.06
N ASN A 62 7.37 5.66 12.49
CA ASN A 62 6.32 4.75 12.93
C ASN A 62 6.82 3.65 13.87
N ASP A 63 8.12 3.67 14.21
CA ASP A 63 8.79 2.67 15.03
C ASP A 63 8.47 1.24 14.52
N TYR A 64 8.66 1.02 13.22
CA TYR A 64 8.25 -0.25 12.63
C TYR A 64 9.19 -1.41 13.00
N ILE A 65 10.44 -1.11 13.40
CA ILE A 65 11.40 -2.13 13.83
C ILE A 65 10.91 -2.80 15.11
N SER A 66 10.49 -2.04 16.11
CA SER A 66 9.97 -2.60 17.38
C SER A 66 8.71 -3.44 17.18
N LYS A 67 7.93 -3.13 16.14
CA LYS A 67 6.68 -3.81 15.77
C LYS A 67 6.88 -5.00 14.84
N TYR A 68 8.09 -5.21 14.33
CA TYR A 68 8.38 -6.34 13.46
C TYR A 68 8.28 -7.66 14.23
N ASN A 69 7.64 -8.66 13.62
CA ASN A 69 7.49 -9.99 14.17
C ASN A 69 7.92 -11.01 13.10
N SER A 70 8.96 -11.77 13.41
CA SER A 70 9.58 -12.77 12.53
C SER A 70 8.70 -13.99 12.26
N GLU A 71 7.81 -14.36 13.20
CA GLU A 71 6.85 -15.45 13.03
C GLU A 71 5.78 -15.14 11.96
N LYS A 72 5.43 -13.85 11.80
CA LYS A 72 4.40 -13.43 10.84
C LYS A 72 4.93 -13.28 9.41
N SER A 73 6.19 -12.89 9.24
CA SER A 73 6.79 -12.71 7.92
C SER A 73 8.31 -12.57 8.02
N SER A 74 9.02 -12.99 6.96
CA SER A 74 10.45 -12.72 6.86
C SER A 74 10.74 -11.21 6.77
N PHE A 75 11.92 -10.80 7.23
CA PHE A 75 12.35 -9.40 7.23
C PHE A 75 12.31 -8.81 5.82
N ILE A 76 12.75 -9.57 4.82
CA ILE A 76 12.73 -9.16 3.41
C ILE A 76 11.29 -8.92 2.93
N THR A 77 10.35 -9.81 3.27
CA THR A 77 8.94 -9.66 2.88
C THR A 77 8.33 -8.41 3.49
N TRP A 78 8.55 -8.19 4.79
CA TRP A 78 8.09 -7.00 5.50
C TRP A 78 8.67 -5.72 4.87
N LEU A 79 9.98 -5.68 4.64
CA LEU A 79 10.66 -4.51 4.07
C LEU A 79 10.20 -4.24 2.63
N ASN A 80 9.98 -5.30 1.84
CA ASN A 80 9.46 -5.21 0.48
C ASN A 80 8.05 -4.59 0.45
N ILE A 81 7.18 -4.88 1.41
CA ILE A 81 5.86 -4.24 1.52
C ILE A 81 6.02 -2.73 1.72
N ILE A 82 6.90 -2.32 2.62
CA ILE A 82 7.16 -0.89 2.90
C ILE A 82 7.72 -0.21 1.64
N CYS A 83 8.73 -0.80 0.99
CA CYS A 83 9.31 -0.25 -0.24
C CYS A 83 8.27 -0.07 -1.35
N ARG A 84 7.44 -1.10 -1.57
CA ARG A 84 6.41 -1.09 -2.62
C ARG A 84 5.35 -0.05 -2.38
N THR A 85 4.81 0.00 -1.16
CA THR A 85 3.77 0.96 -0.80
C THR A 85 4.28 2.39 -0.95
N THR A 86 5.48 2.69 -0.45
CA THR A 86 6.11 4.00 -0.61
C THR A 86 6.38 4.36 -2.08
N ALA A 87 6.87 3.43 -2.89
CA ALA A 87 7.10 3.68 -4.32
C ALA A 87 5.78 3.96 -5.08
N ILE A 88 4.69 3.28 -4.71
CA ILE A 88 3.36 3.54 -5.28
C ILE A 88 2.87 4.93 -4.89
N ASP A 89 2.98 5.29 -3.61
CA ASP A 89 2.54 6.60 -3.10
C ASP A 89 3.31 7.74 -3.80
N TYR A 90 4.63 7.61 -3.91
CA TYR A 90 5.50 8.54 -4.64
C TYR A 90 5.07 8.68 -6.10
N TYR A 91 4.91 7.57 -6.81
CA TYR A 91 4.57 7.59 -8.23
C TYR A 91 3.19 8.21 -8.47
N ARG A 92 2.21 7.96 -7.60
CA ARG A 92 0.89 8.60 -7.67
C ARG A 92 0.98 10.10 -7.47
N LYS A 93 1.79 10.57 -6.51
CA LYS A 93 2.02 11.99 -6.27
C LYS A 93 2.67 12.67 -7.48
N LYS A 94 3.65 12.01 -8.11
CA LYS A 94 4.28 12.48 -9.36
C LYS A 94 3.26 12.64 -10.49
N LEU A 95 2.40 11.64 -10.69
CA LEU A 95 1.35 11.71 -11.72
C LEU A 95 0.39 12.88 -11.49
N ARG A 96 -0.07 13.08 -10.24
CA ARG A 96 -0.93 14.22 -9.88
C ARG A 96 -0.26 15.57 -10.15
N TRP A 97 1.01 15.70 -9.80
CA TRP A 97 1.76 16.94 -10.05
C TRP A 97 1.92 17.23 -11.54
N MET A 98 2.21 16.19 -12.33
CA MET A 98 2.27 16.31 -13.79
C MET A 98 0.91 16.68 -14.39
N GLU A 99 -0.18 16.08 -13.92
CA GLU A 99 -1.54 16.41 -14.37
C GLU A 99 -1.91 17.86 -14.05
N ALA A 100 -1.59 18.34 -12.84
CA ALA A 100 -1.81 19.74 -12.46
C ALA A 100 -1.07 20.72 -13.39
N ILE A 101 0.22 20.47 -13.67
CA ILE A 101 1.02 21.31 -14.58
C ILE A 101 0.44 21.31 -16.01
N LEU A 102 0.03 20.14 -16.50
CA LEU A 102 -0.54 20.01 -17.84
C LEU A 102 -1.91 20.71 -17.94
N SER A 103 -2.72 20.63 -16.89
CA SER A 103 -4.02 21.30 -16.79
C SER A 103 -3.88 22.82 -16.70
N GLU A 104 -2.83 23.34 -16.05
CA GLU A 104 -2.54 24.78 -16.00
C GLU A 104 -2.02 25.33 -17.34
N ARG A 105 -1.34 24.51 -18.13
CA ARG A 105 -0.80 24.93 -19.45
C ARG A 105 -1.80 24.82 -20.61
N HIS A 106 -2.87 24.03 -20.48
CA HIS A 106 -3.90 23.89 -21.51
C HIS A 106 -5.30 23.69 -20.90
N PRO A 107 -6.23 24.66 -21.01
CA PRO A 107 -7.59 24.49 -20.46
C PRO A 107 -8.50 23.53 -21.26
N ALA A 108 -7.95 22.70 -22.16
CA ALA A 108 -8.70 21.65 -22.83
C ALA A 108 -7.75 20.65 -23.52
N ARG A 109 -7.47 19.54 -22.86
CA ARG A 109 -7.27 18.23 -23.51
C ARG A 109 -7.38 17.16 -22.46
N THR A 110 -8.62 16.79 -22.23
CA THR A 110 -9.01 15.66 -21.44
C THR A 110 -8.33 14.41 -22.00
N PHE A 111 -7.38 13.84 -21.27
CA PHE A 111 -6.86 12.49 -21.48
C PHE A 111 -7.93 11.45 -21.09
N GLN A 112 -9.16 11.62 -21.58
CA GLN A 112 -10.36 10.94 -21.10
C GLN A 112 -10.62 9.57 -21.74
N THR A 113 -9.83 9.15 -22.73
CA THR A 113 -10.23 8.00 -23.56
C THR A 113 -9.64 6.67 -23.13
N VAL A 114 -8.61 6.63 -22.29
CA VAL A 114 -7.98 5.36 -21.87
C VAL A 114 -8.40 4.93 -20.46
N ASP A 115 -8.52 5.87 -19.52
CA ASP A 115 -8.90 5.56 -18.12
C ASP A 115 -10.39 5.24 -17.95
N ALA A 116 -11.27 5.81 -18.78
CA ALA A 116 -12.71 5.58 -18.69
C ALA A 116 -13.11 4.14 -19.02
N VAL A 117 -12.33 3.43 -19.85
CA VAL A 117 -12.55 2.02 -20.17
C VAL A 117 -11.94 1.11 -19.10
N LEU A 118 -10.85 1.53 -18.43
CA LEU A 118 -10.15 0.71 -17.44
C LEU A 118 -10.78 0.76 -16.03
N PHE A 119 -11.47 1.84 -15.66
CA PHE A 119 -12.10 2.01 -14.34
C PHE A 119 -13.63 2.16 -14.45
N SER A 120 -14.29 1.14 -15.01
CA SER A 120 -15.75 1.00 -14.91
C SER A 120 -16.10 0.17 -13.68
N LEU A 121 -16.56 0.83 -12.61
CA LEU A 121 -17.11 0.12 -11.45
C LEU A 121 -18.50 -0.41 -11.84
N PRO A 122 -18.83 -1.68 -11.51
CA PRO A 122 -20.11 -2.24 -11.83
C PRO A 122 -21.21 -1.54 -11.02
N ALA A 123 -22.23 -1.05 -11.74
CA ALA A 123 -23.34 -0.32 -11.13
C ALA A 123 -24.12 -1.25 -10.17
N GLY A 124 -24.42 -0.77 -8.96
CA GLY A 124 -25.23 -1.48 -7.98
C GLY A 124 -24.50 -2.52 -7.10
N VAL A 125 -23.23 -2.84 -7.39
CA VAL A 125 -22.44 -3.79 -6.57
C VAL A 125 -21.91 -3.15 -5.29
N LEU A 126 -21.53 -1.88 -5.37
CA LEU A 126 -20.98 -1.11 -4.26
C LEU A 126 -22.04 -0.16 -3.70
N THR A 127 -22.01 0.07 -2.39
CA THR A 127 -22.81 1.16 -1.80
C THR A 127 -22.23 2.50 -2.23
N GLY A 128 -23.03 3.57 -2.25
CA GLY A 128 -22.55 4.90 -2.65
C GLY A 128 -21.27 5.32 -1.92
N ARG A 129 -21.18 5.05 -0.61
CA ARG A 129 -20.00 5.36 0.20
C ARG A 129 -18.79 4.49 -0.12
N GLN A 130 -18.99 3.23 -0.52
CA GLN A 130 -17.91 2.36 -0.98
C GLN A 130 -17.40 2.78 -2.37
N THR A 131 -18.31 3.10 -3.29
CA THR A 131 -17.99 3.61 -4.62
C THR A 131 -17.19 4.90 -4.53
N GLU A 132 -17.59 5.81 -3.66
CA GLU A 132 -16.90 7.08 -3.43
C GLU A 132 -15.48 6.87 -2.90
N VAL A 133 -15.31 6.02 -1.87
CA VAL A 133 -13.98 5.67 -1.34
C VAL A 133 -13.09 5.01 -2.41
N ILE A 134 -13.62 4.09 -3.21
CA ILE A 134 -12.85 3.41 -4.26
C ILE A 134 -12.49 4.38 -5.39
N THR A 135 -13.41 5.25 -5.78
CA THR A 135 -13.15 6.32 -6.76
C THR A 135 -12.02 7.23 -6.29
N LEU A 136 -12.10 7.74 -5.06
CA LEU A 136 -11.09 8.64 -4.52
C LEU A 136 -9.71 7.97 -4.43
N LEU A 137 -9.65 6.71 -4.01
CA LEU A 137 -8.38 5.99 -3.84
C LEU A 137 -7.73 5.55 -5.15
N PHE A 138 -8.52 5.12 -6.14
CA PHE A 138 -8.02 4.44 -7.34
C PHE A 138 -8.15 5.26 -8.62
N LYS A 139 -9.18 6.10 -8.73
CA LYS A 139 -9.37 7.01 -9.87
C LYS A 139 -8.67 8.36 -9.62
N GLU A 140 -8.92 8.97 -8.47
CA GLU A 140 -8.30 10.26 -8.10
C GLU A 140 -6.94 10.05 -7.40
N GLY A 141 -6.62 8.82 -7.00
CA GLY A 141 -5.32 8.42 -6.46
C GLY A 141 -5.03 8.90 -5.02
N LEU A 142 -6.01 9.45 -4.31
CA LEU A 142 -5.84 10.01 -2.96
C LEU A 142 -5.30 8.97 -1.99
N GLU A 143 -4.53 9.42 -1.01
CA GLU A 143 -4.13 8.61 0.13
C GLU A 143 -5.29 8.40 1.10
N THR A 144 -5.22 7.32 1.90
CA THR A 144 -6.28 7.00 2.88
C THR A 144 -6.56 8.16 3.85
N GLY A 145 -5.51 8.91 4.24
CA GLY A 145 -5.64 10.11 5.07
C GLY A 145 -6.38 11.26 4.40
N GLU A 146 -6.09 11.51 3.13
CA GLU A 146 -6.75 12.55 2.33
C GLU A 146 -8.22 12.18 2.10
N VAL A 147 -8.52 10.91 1.81
CA VAL A 147 -9.90 10.41 1.71
C VAL A 147 -10.66 10.55 3.03
N ALA A 148 -10.00 10.23 4.15
CA ALA A 148 -10.58 10.38 5.48
C ALA A 148 -10.96 11.85 5.77
N GLN A 149 -10.06 12.78 5.48
CA GLN A 149 -10.32 14.22 5.62
C GLN A 149 -11.44 14.70 4.68
N ARG A 150 -11.38 14.31 3.39
CA ARG A 150 -12.34 14.73 2.36
C ARG A 150 -13.76 14.24 2.64
N LEU A 151 -13.91 13.04 3.20
CA LEU A 151 -15.21 12.45 3.54
C LEU A 151 -15.64 12.66 4.98
N GLY A 152 -14.85 13.38 5.80
CA GLY A 152 -15.14 13.60 7.22
C GLY A 152 -15.25 12.29 8.04
N ILE A 153 -14.46 11.27 7.71
CA ILE A 153 -14.45 9.96 8.38
C ILE A 153 -13.06 9.60 8.89
N THR A 154 -12.98 8.53 9.70
CA THR A 154 -11.69 8.04 10.20
C THR A 154 -10.93 7.22 9.15
N ASN A 155 -9.59 7.20 9.25
CA ASN A 155 -8.73 6.31 8.47
C ASN A 155 -9.14 4.83 8.58
N ARG A 156 -9.65 4.41 9.75
CA ARG A 156 -10.14 3.05 9.98
C ARG A 156 -11.38 2.77 9.13
N THR A 157 -12.30 3.72 9.07
CA THR A 157 -13.52 3.64 8.24
C THR A 157 -13.16 3.56 6.76
N VAL A 158 -12.23 4.39 6.27
CA VAL A 158 -11.77 4.34 4.87
C VAL A 158 -11.20 2.96 4.53
N ARG A 159 -10.33 2.41 5.39
CA ARG A 159 -9.73 1.08 5.17
C ARG A 159 -10.78 -0.03 5.17
N SER A 160 -11.77 0.05 6.07
CA SER A 160 -12.86 -0.91 6.14
C SER A 160 -13.76 -0.86 4.90
N LEU A 161 -14.16 0.36 4.47
CA LEU A 161 -14.95 0.56 3.25
C LEU A 161 -14.19 0.08 2.00
N LYS A 162 -12.89 0.40 1.91
CA LYS A 162 -12.02 -0.10 0.83
C LYS A 162 -12.01 -1.62 0.77
N PHE A 163 -11.80 -2.27 1.91
CA PHE A 163 -11.75 -3.73 1.99
C PHE A 163 -13.07 -4.38 1.54
N GLN A 164 -14.20 -3.94 2.11
CA GLN A 164 -15.52 -4.45 1.74
C GLN A 164 -15.85 -4.22 0.26
N ALA A 165 -15.45 -3.06 -0.27
CA ALA A 165 -15.68 -2.75 -1.67
C ALA A 165 -14.87 -3.68 -2.59
N LEU A 166 -13.59 -3.92 -2.28
CA LEU A 166 -12.76 -4.86 -3.05
C LEU A 166 -13.27 -6.29 -2.97
N GLU A 167 -13.81 -6.71 -1.83
CA GLU A 167 -14.43 -8.02 -1.67
C GLU A 167 -15.66 -8.18 -2.56
N ARG A 168 -16.58 -7.20 -2.54
CA ARG A 168 -17.76 -7.20 -3.41
C ARG A 168 -17.42 -7.17 -4.89
N LEU A 169 -16.41 -6.39 -5.27
CA LEU A 169 -15.92 -6.37 -6.65
C LEU A 169 -15.32 -7.73 -7.03
N ARG A 170 -14.54 -8.38 -6.16
CA ARG A 170 -13.97 -9.71 -6.40
C ARG A 170 -15.07 -10.76 -6.60
N ASP A 171 -16.09 -10.74 -5.76
CA ASP A 171 -17.21 -11.68 -5.84
C ASP A 171 -18.00 -11.49 -7.14
N HIS A 172 -18.21 -10.23 -7.55
CA HIS A 172 -18.90 -9.89 -8.80
C HIS A 172 -18.11 -10.30 -10.06
N TYR A 173 -16.78 -10.11 -10.08
CA TYR A 173 -15.93 -10.43 -11.23
C TYR A 173 -15.43 -11.89 -11.25
N GLY A 174 -15.80 -12.72 -10.26
CA GLY A 174 -15.53 -14.16 -10.29
C GLY A 174 -14.06 -14.56 -10.33
N ALA A 175 -13.14 -13.75 -9.79
CA ALA A 175 -11.71 -14.08 -9.80
C ALA A 175 -11.40 -15.20 -8.80
N SER A 176 -11.37 -16.43 -9.30
CA SER A 176 -10.69 -17.57 -8.68
C SER A 176 -9.22 -17.23 -8.40
N ALA A 177 -8.90 -16.91 -7.15
CA ALA A 177 -7.56 -17.06 -6.55
C ALA A 177 -7.70 -17.02 -5.02
N PRO A 178 -7.49 -18.14 -4.30
CA PRO A 178 -7.63 -18.16 -2.85
C PRO A 178 -6.37 -17.57 -2.20
N ILE A 179 -6.51 -16.45 -1.50
CA ILE A 179 -5.57 -16.07 -0.43
C ILE A 179 -6.37 -15.72 0.82
N HIS A 180 -7.21 -16.65 1.27
CA HIS A 180 -7.44 -16.89 2.70
C HIS A 180 -8.29 -18.16 2.84
N ALA A 181 -7.70 -19.24 3.35
CA ALA A 181 -8.51 -20.33 3.88
C ALA A 181 -9.29 -19.79 5.10
N PRO A 182 -10.60 -20.06 5.22
CA PRO A 182 -11.36 -19.62 6.38
C PRO A 182 -10.84 -20.35 7.62
N ARG A 183 -10.42 -19.57 8.61
CA ARG A 183 -10.15 -20.05 9.97
C ARG A 183 -11.48 -20.60 10.51
N THR A 184 -11.54 -21.92 10.65
CA THR A 184 -12.64 -22.63 11.28
C THR A 184 -12.83 -22.08 12.70
N ALA A 185 -13.95 -21.39 12.93
CA ALA A 185 -14.46 -21.15 14.26
C ALA A 185 -15.57 -22.18 14.50
N GLU A 186 -15.18 -23.29 15.14
CA GLU A 186 -16.10 -24.10 15.91
C GLU A 186 -16.84 -23.18 16.88
N THR A 187 -18.17 -23.14 16.77
CA THR A 187 -19.02 -22.69 17.86
C THR A 187 -20.04 -23.78 18.07
N GLN A 188 -19.72 -24.65 19.02
CA GLN A 188 -20.68 -25.50 19.70
C GLN A 188 -21.90 -24.67 20.08
N ARG A 189 -23.04 -24.97 19.47
CA ARG A 189 -24.35 -24.65 20.04
C ARG A 189 -24.94 -25.93 20.60
N ARG A 190 -24.75 -26.11 21.91
CA ARG A 190 -25.65 -26.89 22.75
C ARG A 190 -27.06 -26.32 22.66
N LYS A 191 -28.05 -27.14 22.28
CA LYS A 191 -29.41 -27.19 22.83
C LYS A 191 -29.85 -28.66 22.66
N VAL A 192 -29.83 -29.46 23.73
CA VAL A 192 -30.96 -29.67 24.64
C VAL A 192 -32.22 -30.00 23.86
N SER A 193 -32.45 -31.30 23.65
CA SER A 193 -33.65 -31.98 24.14
C SER A 193 -33.32 -33.45 24.38
#